data_AF-A0A5B6YLF7-F1
#
_entry.id   AF-A0A5B6YLF7-F1
#
_cell.length_a   1.000
_cell.length_b   1.000
_cell.length_c   1.000
_cell.angle_alpha   90.00
_cell.angle_beta   90.00
_cell.angle_gamma   90.00
#
_symmetry.space_group_name_H-M   'P 1'
#
loop_
_entity.id
_entity.type
_entity.pdbx_description
1 polymer ?
#
loop_
_entity_poly.entity_id
_entity_poly.type
_entity_poly.pdbx_seq_one_letter_code
_entity_poly.pdbx_strand_id
1 'polypeptide(L)'
;MGFPVGYTDLLLPKLLLHTLTLLGFIRKLICALFCSLGLGDFLDSDIAWTARPENPAEFHSVSAVLIRELLPVVKFSELVEPPESCAVCLYEFEGGDEIRRLTNCRHIFHRSCLDRWMDHDQKTCPLCRTPFIPDDMQDAFNERLWAASGISDFYGEYSPISGL
;
A
#
# COMPACT_ATOMS: atom_id res chain seq x y z
N MET A 1 -23.68 37.71 30.71
CA MET A 1 -23.62 36.83 29.53
C MET A 1 -22.71 35.65 29.86
N GLY A 2 -23.24 34.66 30.59
CA GLY A 2 -22.52 33.44 30.94
C GLY A 2 -22.87 32.35 29.94
N PHE A 3 -21.89 31.87 29.19
CA PHE A 3 -22.04 30.67 28.37
C PHE A 3 -21.88 29.44 29.28
N PRO A 4 -22.79 28.45 29.25
CA PRO A 4 -22.59 27.22 29.99
C PRO A 4 -21.63 26.31 29.22
N VAL A 5 -20.56 25.91 29.90
CA VAL A 5 -19.62 24.89 29.46
C VAL A 5 -20.32 23.53 29.59
N GLY A 6 -20.77 22.97 28.47
CA GLY A 6 -21.28 21.62 28.38
C GLY A 6 -20.14 20.61 28.25
N TYR A 7 -19.72 20.03 29.38
CA TYR A 7 -18.71 18.96 29.47
C TYR A 7 -19.23 17.63 28.88
N THR A 8 -19.38 17.54 27.56
CA THR A 8 -19.64 16.28 26.84
C THR A 8 -18.36 15.59 26.34
N ASP A 9 -17.18 15.99 26.82
CA ASP A 9 -15.90 15.64 26.19
C ASP A 9 -15.12 14.45 26.81
N LEU A 10 -15.65 13.74 27.82
CA LEU A 10 -14.89 12.65 28.49
C LEU A 10 -15.55 11.27 28.50
N LEU A 11 -16.82 11.15 28.10
CA LEU A 11 -17.50 9.85 27.94
C LEU A 11 -17.42 9.30 26.51
N LEU A 12 -17.38 10.19 25.51
CA LEU A 12 -17.15 9.81 24.11
C LEU A 12 -15.79 9.13 23.89
N PRO A 13 -14.66 9.59 24.47
CA PRO A 13 -13.35 8.98 24.20
C PRO A 13 -13.27 7.52 24.64
N LYS A 14 -13.82 7.20 25.82
CA LYS A 14 -13.78 5.82 26.33
C LYS A 14 -14.76 4.93 25.60
N LEU A 15 -16.01 5.34 25.40
CA LEU A 15 -16.96 4.53 24.64
C LEU A 15 -16.50 4.30 23.20
N LEU A 16 -16.01 5.35 22.54
CA LEU A 16 -15.47 5.25 21.19
C LEU A 16 -14.26 4.31 21.14
N LEU A 17 -13.31 4.45 22.08
CA LEU A 17 -12.17 3.52 22.18
C LEU A 17 -12.63 2.08 22.40
N HIS A 18 -13.57 1.83 23.31
CA HIS A 18 -14.10 0.48 23.56
C HIS A 18 -14.84 -0.08 22.34
N THR A 19 -15.58 0.76 21.60
CA THR A 19 -16.23 0.33 20.36
C THR A 19 -15.22 -0.02 19.28
N LEU A 20 -14.12 0.74 19.14
CA LEU A 20 -13.05 0.46 18.19
C LEU A 20 -12.28 -0.82 18.57
N THR A 21 -11.99 -1.05 19.85
CA THR A 21 -11.35 -2.29 20.31
C THR A 21 -12.25 -3.51 20.12
N LEU A 22 -13.55 -3.36 20.38
CA LEU A 22 -14.53 -4.44 20.18
C LEU A 22 -14.71 -4.76 18.70
N LEU A 23 -14.72 -3.74 17.82
CA LEU A 23 -14.72 -3.92 16.37
C LEU A 23 -13.46 -4.65 15.89
N GLY A 24 -12.28 -4.30 16.43
CA GLY A 24 -11.02 -4.99 16.17
C GLY A 24 -11.06 -6.47 16.58
N PHE A 25 -11.61 -6.76 17.77
CA PHE A 25 -11.76 -8.13 18.28
C PHE A 25 -12.73 -8.96 17.45
N ILE A 26 -13.90 -8.40 17.08
CA ILE A 26 -14.87 -9.06 16.21
C ILE A 26 -14.21 -9.43 14.88
N ARG A 27 -13.47 -8.50 14.26
CA ARG A 27 -12.76 -8.75 13.00
C ARG A 27 -11.74 -9.87 13.15
N LYS A 28 -10.96 -9.89 14.24
CA LYS A 28 -10.00 -10.98 14.55
C LYS A 28 -10.67 -12.33 14.71
N LEU A 29 -11.80 -12.39 15.42
CA LEU A 29 -12.58 -13.61 15.61
C LEU A 29 -13.13 -14.13 14.28
N ILE A 30 -13.65 -13.22 13.46
CA ILE A 30 -14.12 -13.51 12.10
C ILE A 30 -12.97 -14.09 11.26
N CYS A 31 -11.82 -13.41 11.18
CA CYS A 31 -10.66 -13.89 10.43
C CYS A 31 -10.18 -15.26 10.92
N ALA A 32 -10.04 -15.47 12.24
CA ALA A 32 -9.62 -16.75 12.82
C ALA A 32 -10.61 -17.89 12.50
N LEU A 33 -11.91 -17.61 12.53
CA LEU A 33 -12.95 -18.56 12.16
C LEU A 33 -12.88 -18.93 10.67
N PHE A 34 -12.65 -17.95 9.80
CA PHE A 34 -12.49 -18.20 8.36
C PHE A 34 -11.17 -18.94 8.02
N CYS A 35 -10.08 -18.64 8.74
CA CYS A 35 -8.80 -19.36 8.60
C CYS A 35 -8.93 -20.83 9.05
N SER A 36 -9.66 -21.09 10.14
CA SER A 36 -9.86 -22.47 10.64
C SER A 36 -10.80 -23.31 9.79
N LEU A 37 -11.66 -22.68 8.97
CA LEU A 37 -12.54 -23.35 8.00
C LEU A 37 -11.88 -23.59 6.63
N GLY A 38 -10.60 -23.23 6.45
CA GLY A 38 -9.88 -23.42 5.19
C GLY A 38 -10.31 -22.49 4.05
N LEU A 39 -10.97 -21.36 4.37
CA LEU A 39 -11.41 -20.32 3.42
C LEU A 39 -10.52 -19.06 3.47
N GLY A 40 -9.31 -19.17 4.03
CA GLY A 40 -8.38 -18.06 4.20
C GLY A 40 -8.02 -17.35 2.88
N ASP A 41 -7.92 -18.10 1.77
CA ASP A 41 -7.63 -17.56 0.44
C ASP A 41 -8.74 -16.65 -0.12
N PHE A 42 -9.94 -16.64 0.49
CA PHE A 42 -11.09 -15.83 0.06
C PHE A 42 -11.29 -14.53 0.86
N LEU A 43 -10.57 -14.36 1.97
CA LEU A 43 -10.61 -13.12 2.77
C LEU A 43 -9.45 -12.17 2.45
N ASP A 44 -8.52 -12.59 1.59
CA ASP A 44 -7.69 -11.61 0.94
C ASP A 44 -8.64 -10.70 0.16
N SER A 45 -8.70 -9.43 0.58
CA SER A 45 -9.82 -8.54 0.31
C SER A 45 -9.95 -8.19 -1.16
N ASP A 46 -10.55 -9.10 -1.93
CA ASP A 46 -11.32 -8.78 -3.12
C ASP A 46 -12.59 -8.07 -2.65
N ILE A 47 -12.43 -6.81 -2.25
CA ILE A 47 -13.48 -5.84 -2.54
C ILE A 47 -13.49 -5.75 -4.06
N ALA A 48 -14.25 -6.68 -4.65
CA ALA A 48 -14.63 -6.71 -6.05
C ALA A 48 -15.51 -5.49 -6.34
N TRP A 49 -14.89 -4.30 -6.42
CA TRP A 49 -15.47 -3.22 -7.18
C TRP A 49 -15.06 -3.39 -8.64
N THR A 50 -16.00 -4.00 -9.35
CA THR A 50 -16.06 -4.33 -10.78
C THR A 50 -15.40 -5.65 -11.16
N ALA A 51 -16.24 -6.67 -11.27
CA ALA A 51 -15.97 -7.84 -12.10
C ALA A 51 -15.46 -7.38 -13.48
N ARG A 52 -14.21 -7.71 -13.79
CA ARG A 52 -13.68 -7.74 -15.15
C ARG A 52 -13.21 -9.17 -15.40
N PRO A 53 -13.60 -9.79 -16.54
CA PRO A 53 -13.49 -11.23 -16.72
C PRO A 53 -12.02 -11.66 -16.83
N GLU A 54 -11.82 -12.88 -16.36
CA GLU A 54 -10.59 -13.67 -16.37
C GLU A 54 -9.93 -13.67 -17.75
N ASN A 55 -8.75 -13.04 -17.87
CA ASN A 55 -7.78 -13.25 -18.95
C ASN A 55 -6.36 -12.93 -18.41
N PRO A 56 -5.37 -13.82 -18.57
CA PRO A 56 -4.15 -13.83 -17.77
C PRO A 56 -3.08 -12.92 -18.38
N ALA A 57 -3.06 -11.67 -17.94
CA ALA A 57 -1.90 -10.80 -17.97
C ALA A 57 -2.18 -9.65 -17.00
N GLU A 58 -1.73 -9.79 -15.76
CA GLU A 58 -1.69 -8.67 -14.81
C GLU A 58 -0.89 -7.54 -15.46
N PHE A 59 -1.57 -6.46 -15.85
CA PHE A 59 -0.92 -5.20 -16.22
C PHE A 59 -0.39 -4.55 -14.93
N HIS A 60 0.63 -5.16 -14.34
CA HIS A 60 1.43 -4.47 -13.33
C HIS A 60 2.06 -3.25 -14.01
N SER A 61 1.87 -2.08 -13.39
CA SER A 61 2.53 -0.88 -13.91
C SER A 61 4.04 -1.14 -13.89
N VAL A 62 4.72 -0.85 -15.00
CA VAL A 62 6.18 -1.00 -15.09
C VAL A 62 6.88 -0.25 -13.94
N SER A 63 6.28 0.87 -13.49
CA SER A 63 6.69 1.59 -12.29
C SER A 63 6.54 0.78 -11.00
N ALA A 64 5.44 0.06 -10.78
CA ALA A 64 5.25 -0.76 -9.59
C ALA A 64 6.31 -1.85 -9.49
N VAL A 65 6.62 -2.52 -10.59
CA VAL A 65 7.68 -3.54 -10.65
C VAL A 65 9.02 -2.95 -10.26
N LEU A 66 9.40 -1.82 -10.87
CA LEU A 66 10.68 -1.16 -10.56
C LEU A 66 10.75 -0.66 -9.10
N ILE A 67 9.65 -0.19 -8.52
CA ILE A 67 9.63 0.27 -7.13
C ILE A 67 9.71 -0.92 -6.15
N ARG A 68 9.06 -2.05 -6.47
CA ARG A 68 9.12 -3.27 -5.65
C ARG A 68 10.54 -3.81 -5.48
N GLU A 69 11.36 -3.69 -6.51
CA GLU A 69 12.80 -4.06 -6.47
C GLU A 69 13.60 -3.17 -5.51
N LEU A 70 13.18 -1.92 -5.29
CA LEU A 70 13.85 -0.98 -4.40
C LEU A 70 13.49 -1.18 -2.92
N LEU A 71 12.38 -1.88 -2.65
CA LEU A 71 11.82 -2.02 -1.31
C LEU A 71 12.00 -3.45 -0.80
N PRO A 72 12.94 -3.73 0.13
CA PRO A 72 13.17 -5.08 0.60
C PRO A 72 11.93 -5.63 1.33
N VAL A 73 11.66 -6.91 1.09
CA VAL A 73 10.69 -7.70 1.88
C VAL A 73 11.46 -8.38 2.99
N VAL A 74 10.98 -8.21 4.22
CA VAL A 74 11.52 -8.89 5.41
C VAL A 74 10.37 -9.53 6.18
N LYS A 75 10.67 -10.49 7.05
CA LYS A 75 9.67 -11.02 7.98
C LYS A 75 9.50 -10.08 9.15
N PHE A 76 8.27 -9.92 9.62
CA PHE A 76 7.99 -9.05 10.76
C PHE A 76 8.74 -9.47 12.03
N SER A 77 8.92 -10.77 12.26
CA SER A 77 9.66 -11.33 13.41
C SER A 77 11.13 -10.91 13.50
N GLU A 78 11.71 -10.33 12.44
CA GLU A 78 13.10 -9.89 12.39
C GLU A 78 13.29 -8.41 12.82
N LEU A 79 12.20 -7.70 13.15
CA LEU A 79 12.23 -6.27 13.52
C LEU A 79 12.35 -6.07 15.03
N VAL A 80 13.20 -5.13 15.45
CA VAL A 80 13.50 -4.91 16.89
C VAL A 80 12.44 -4.07 17.61
N GLU A 81 11.73 -3.14 16.96
CA GLU A 81 10.62 -2.35 17.56
C GLU A 81 9.63 -1.86 16.47
N PRO A 82 8.79 -2.72 15.90
CA PRO A 82 7.86 -2.32 14.84
C PRO A 82 6.50 -1.81 15.38
N PRO A 83 5.73 -1.05 14.57
CA PRO A 83 4.35 -0.71 14.90
C PRO A 83 3.48 -1.96 15.00
N GLU A 84 2.45 -1.93 15.83
CA GLU A 84 1.60 -3.10 16.12
C GLU A 84 0.69 -3.49 14.95
N SER A 85 0.35 -2.57 14.05
CA SER A 85 -0.60 -2.81 12.95
C SER A 85 -0.27 -2.09 11.66
N CYS A 86 -0.70 -2.68 10.54
CA CYS A 86 -0.58 -2.13 9.21
C CYS A 86 -1.65 -1.05 9.00
N ALA A 87 -1.25 0.17 8.66
CA ALA A 87 -2.19 1.28 8.51
C ALA A 87 -3.10 1.21 7.26
N VAL A 88 -2.82 0.29 6.33
CA VAL A 88 -3.63 0.10 5.11
C VAL A 88 -4.80 -0.83 5.38
N CYS A 89 -4.54 -2.01 5.92
CA CYS A 89 -5.57 -3.01 6.18
C CYS A 89 -6.05 -3.02 7.64
N LEU A 90 -5.41 -2.21 8.51
CA LEU A 90 -5.66 -2.08 9.94
C LEU A 90 -5.45 -3.38 10.74
N TYR A 91 -4.88 -4.44 10.14
CA TYR A 91 -4.57 -5.70 10.82
C TYR A 91 -3.24 -5.60 11.58
N GLU A 92 -3.18 -6.26 12.74
CA GLU A 92 -1.92 -6.43 13.48
C GLU A 92 -0.96 -7.27 12.66
N PHE A 93 0.33 -7.02 12.86
CA PHE A 93 1.36 -7.85 12.27
C PHE A 93 1.58 -9.12 13.09
N GLU A 94 1.74 -10.24 12.40
CA GLU A 94 2.10 -11.53 12.99
C GLU A 94 3.55 -11.87 12.62
N GLY A 95 4.24 -12.67 13.45
CA GLY A 95 5.68 -12.95 13.25
C GLY A 95 6.02 -13.59 11.90
N GLY A 96 5.05 -14.26 11.25
CA GLY A 96 5.20 -14.85 9.92
C GLY A 96 4.93 -13.89 8.76
N ASP A 97 4.42 -12.69 9.04
CA ASP A 97 4.00 -11.76 8.00
C ASP A 97 5.19 -11.22 7.21
N GLU A 98 5.05 -11.22 5.89
CA GLU A 98 5.94 -10.50 5.00
C GLU A 98 5.58 -9.02 5.01
N ILE A 99 6.56 -8.18 5.35
CA ILE A 99 6.38 -6.74 5.45
C ILE A 99 7.37 -6.02 4.54
N ARG A 100 6.95 -4.84 4.07
CA ARG A 100 7.82 -3.89 3.40
C ARG A 100 8.02 -2.69 4.31
N ARG A 101 9.29 -2.35 4.54
CA ARG A 101 9.68 -1.13 5.23
C ARG A 101 10.17 -0.12 4.20
N LEU A 102 9.52 1.03 4.16
CA LEU A 102 9.91 2.11 3.25
C LEU A 102 11.26 2.71 3.68
N THR A 103 12.21 2.85 2.74
CA THR A 103 13.57 3.31 3.04
C THR A 103 13.65 4.80 3.38
N ASN A 104 12.78 5.60 2.77
CA ASN A 104 12.67 7.05 2.91
C ASN A 104 12.03 7.51 4.23
N CYS A 105 10.91 6.90 4.63
CA CYS A 105 10.12 7.33 5.79
C CYS A 105 9.99 6.26 6.90
N ARG A 106 10.53 5.06 6.67
CA ARG A 106 10.58 3.94 7.64
C ARG A 106 9.23 3.37 8.08
N HIS A 107 8.12 3.81 7.49
CA HIS A 107 6.81 3.21 7.70
C HIS A 107 6.77 1.76 7.19
N ILE A 108 6.02 0.92 7.90
CA ILE A 108 5.94 -0.52 7.72
C ILE A 108 4.51 -0.90 7.33
N PHE A 109 4.39 -1.76 6.32
CA PHE A 109 3.12 -2.28 5.82
C PHE A 109 3.27 -3.75 5.46
N HIS A 110 2.18 -4.51 5.41
CA HIS A 110 2.20 -5.84 4.80
C HIS A 110 2.64 -5.73 3.34
N ARG A 111 3.42 -6.71 2.88
CA ARG A 111 3.86 -6.79 1.48
C ARG A 111 2.68 -6.65 0.54
N SER A 112 1.62 -7.43 0.73
CA SER A 112 0.42 -7.41 -0.10
C SER A 112 -0.27 -6.05 -0.12
N CYS A 113 -0.36 -5.39 1.03
CA CYS A 113 -0.99 -4.07 1.16
C CYS A 113 -0.24 -2.99 0.37
N LEU A 114 1.09 -2.97 0.48
CA LEU A 114 1.90 -1.99 -0.24
C LEU A 114 2.02 -2.33 -1.73
N ASP A 115 2.06 -3.62 -2.06
CA ASP A 115 2.10 -4.10 -3.44
C ASP A 115 0.85 -3.67 -4.22
N ARG A 116 -0.36 -3.90 -3.67
CA ARG A 116 -1.62 -3.42 -4.25
C ARG A 116 -1.66 -1.90 -4.38
N TRP A 117 -1.16 -1.17 -3.38
CA TRP A 117 -1.09 0.28 -3.43
C TRP A 117 -0.27 0.76 -4.63
N MET A 118 0.89 0.14 -4.88
CA MET A 118 1.74 0.45 -6.04
C MET A 118 1.08 0.08 -7.38
N ASP A 119 0.29 -1.00 -7.42
CA ASP A 119 -0.42 -1.42 -8.64
C ASP A 119 -1.49 -0.41 -9.07
N HIS A 120 -2.08 0.31 -8.12
CA HIS A 120 -2.98 1.43 -8.38
C HIS A 120 -2.23 2.75 -8.72
N ASP A 121 -1.01 2.64 -9.26
CA ASP A 121 -0.13 3.74 -9.67
C ASP A 121 0.18 4.76 -8.55
N GLN A 122 0.07 4.35 -7.30
CA GLN A 122 0.44 5.19 -6.17
C GLN A 122 1.93 5.01 -5.82
N LYS A 123 2.69 6.09 -5.95
CA LYS A 123 4.17 6.09 -5.75
C LYS A 123 4.60 6.77 -4.46
N THR A 124 3.68 6.88 -3.50
CA THR A 124 3.88 7.61 -2.24
C THR A 124 3.46 6.77 -1.03
N CYS A 125 4.07 7.02 0.13
CA CYS A 125 3.70 6.38 1.38
C CYS A 125 2.21 6.60 1.74
N PRO A 126 1.43 5.54 2.03
CA PRO A 126 0.03 5.67 2.47
C PRO A 126 -0.17 6.53 3.73
N LEU A 127 0.84 6.59 4.61
CA LEU A 127 0.77 7.31 5.88
C LEU A 127 1.18 8.79 5.77
N CYS A 128 2.33 9.06 5.16
CA CYS A 128 2.95 10.39 5.18
C CYS A 128 3.11 11.02 3.79
N ARG A 129 2.68 10.33 2.73
CA ARG A 129 2.77 10.76 1.32
C ARG A 129 4.19 11.04 0.81
N THR A 130 5.22 10.69 1.57
CA THR A 130 6.61 10.78 1.07
C THR A 130 6.76 9.87 -0.16
N PRO A 131 7.31 10.39 -1.28
CA PRO A 131 7.49 9.62 -2.51
C PRO A 131 8.47 8.47 -2.29
N PHE A 132 8.17 7.29 -2.84
CA PHE A 132 9.04 6.12 -2.72
C PHE A 132 10.42 6.34 -3.33
N ILE A 133 10.51 7.27 -4.28
CA ILE A 133 11.72 7.63 -5.00
C ILE A 133 12.13 9.03 -4.55
N PRO A 134 13.36 9.19 -4.04
CA PRO A 134 13.93 10.49 -3.74
C PRO A 134 14.02 11.37 -5.00
N ASP A 135 13.88 12.68 -4.84
CA ASP A 135 13.90 13.65 -5.96
C ASP A 135 15.21 13.57 -6.78
N ASP A 136 16.35 13.30 -6.13
CA ASP A 136 17.66 13.15 -6.78
C ASP A 136 17.79 11.87 -7.63
N MET A 137 16.95 10.88 -7.39
CA MET A 137 16.90 9.62 -8.15
C MET A 137 15.76 9.60 -9.18
N GLN A 138 14.94 10.65 -9.24
CA GLN A 138 13.72 10.69 -10.04
C GLN A 138 14.02 10.60 -11.54
N ASP A 139 15.06 11.29 -12.03
CA ASP A 139 15.44 11.29 -13.45
C ASP A 139 15.95 9.92 -13.90
N ALA A 140 16.83 9.30 -13.10
CA ALA A 140 17.35 7.96 -13.38
C ALA A 140 16.24 6.89 -13.34
N PHE A 141 15.26 7.05 -12.44
CA PHE A 141 14.10 6.18 -12.42
C PHE A 141 13.21 6.38 -13.65
N ASN A 142 12.95 7.64 -14.05
CA ASN A 142 12.16 7.95 -15.24
C ASN A 142 12.82 7.37 -16.49
N GLU A 143 14.14 7.51 -16.64
CA GLU A 143 14.89 6.91 -17.76
C GLU A 143 14.71 5.38 -17.80
N ARG A 144 14.83 4.70 -16.64
CA ARG A 144 14.57 3.25 -16.53
C ARG A 144 13.13 2.88 -16.88
N LEU A 145 12.17 3.70 -16.45
CA LEU A 145 10.76 3.50 -16.76
C LEU A 145 10.48 3.66 -18.26
N TRP A 146 11.08 4.65 -18.91
CA TRP A 146 11.01 4.85 -20.36
C TRP A 146 11.65 3.70 -21.14
N ALA A 147 12.81 3.21 -20.70
CA ALA A 147 13.47 2.06 -21.32
C ALA A 147 12.62 0.78 -21.19
N ALA A 148 12.00 0.57 -20.02
CA ALA A 148 11.20 -0.62 -19.74
C ALA A 148 9.78 -0.57 -20.34
N SER A 149 9.27 0.61 -20.69
CA SER A 149 7.95 0.77 -21.33
C SER A 149 7.95 0.47 -22.84
N GLY A 150 9.13 0.30 -23.45
CA GLY A 150 9.26 -0.05 -24.87
C GLY A 150 8.83 1.07 -25.83
N ILE A 151 8.73 2.32 -25.37
CA ILE A 151 8.28 3.48 -26.17
C ILE A 151 9.44 4.10 -26.99
N SER A 152 10.43 3.30 -27.43
CA SER A 152 11.63 3.86 -28.07
C SER A 152 11.52 4.15 -29.58
N ASP A 153 10.47 3.73 -30.29
CA ASP A 153 10.56 3.69 -31.76
C ASP A 153 9.69 4.71 -32.53
N PHE A 154 9.03 5.67 -31.88
CA PHE A 154 8.09 6.57 -32.58
C PHE A 154 8.44 8.07 -32.61
N TYR A 155 9.57 8.50 -32.03
CA TYR A 155 9.99 9.93 -32.07
C TYR A 155 11.13 10.23 -33.05
N GLY A 156 11.47 9.29 -33.95
CA GLY A 156 12.54 9.42 -34.93
C GLY A 156 12.13 9.98 -36.31
N GLU A 157 10.85 10.06 -36.64
CA GLU A 157 10.37 10.54 -37.95
C GLU A 157 9.74 11.94 -37.86
N TYR A 158 10.53 12.94 -37.49
CA TYR A 158 10.32 14.30 -38.00
C TYR A 158 11.66 14.78 -38.55
N SER A 159 11.99 14.30 -39.75
CA SER A 159 13.02 14.93 -40.57
C SER A 159 12.63 16.39 -40.80
N PRO A 160 13.55 17.35 -40.59
CA PRO A 160 13.36 18.70 -41.11
C PRO A 160 13.27 18.56 -42.62
N ILE A 161 12.18 19.06 -43.21
CA ILE A 161 12.09 19.27 -44.67
C ILE A 161 13.26 20.18 -45.03
N SER A 162 14.33 19.55 -45.51
CA SER A 162 15.51 20.20 -46.04
C SER A 162 15.14 20.59 -47.46
N GLY A 163 15.05 21.90 -47.70
CA GLY A 163 14.72 22.41 -49.02
C GLY A 163 15.71 21.96 -50.09
N LEU A 164 15.18 21.70 -51.27
CA LEU A 164 15.74 21.97 -52.59
C LEU A 164 14.62 21.86 -53.64
#